data_AF-A0A6S8YH98-F1
#
_entry.id   AF-A0A6S8YH98-F1
#
_cell.length_a   1.000
_cell.length_b   1.000
_cell.length_c   1.000
_cell.angle_alpha   90.00
_cell.angle_beta   90.00
_cell.angle_gamma   90.00
#
_symmetry.space_group_name_H-M   'P 1'
#
loop_
_entity.id
_entity.type
_entity.pdbx_description
1 polymer ?
#
loop_
_entity_poly.entity_id
_entity_poly.type
_entity_poly.pdbx_seq_one_letter_code
_entity_poly.pdbx_strand_id
1 'polypeptide(L)'
;MALVSLAVVGKRNEPLYIREYTSESIVYPAGDGLAEIGLTLEGLMSIDGDDMNVAPGTESCSLRHQFILHSALDRLEELTAGNRWRAPGSVGSDAMWVGMLCPVDELKVYGYLTTTKIKFLVAVEDIFPPDQKQQLHARENEIKSLFANIHTLYVEYMLNPFTNIESSIESRRFEEGVKSFVDAFNSSGLSVA
;
A
#
# COMPACT_ATOMS: atom_id res chain seq x y z
N MET A 1 10.78 11.07 0.71
CA MET A 1 9.63 10.21 0.42
C MET A 1 9.96 8.80 0.87
N ALA A 2 9.18 8.23 1.77
CA ALA A 2 9.30 6.83 2.19
C ALA A 2 8.01 6.08 1.84
N LEU A 3 8.14 4.82 1.44
CA LEU A 3 6.99 3.94 1.26
C LEU A 3 6.51 3.47 2.63
N VAL A 4 5.25 3.76 2.93
CA VAL A 4 4.66 3.55 4.25
C VAL A 4 3.83 2.27 4.29
N SER A 5 3.03 2.02 3.24
CA SER A 5 2.21 0.81 3.18
C SER A 5 1.99 0.32 1.75
N LEU A 6 1.79 -1.00 1.62
CA LEU A 6 1.51 -1.70 0.38
C LEU A 6 0.28 -2.59 0.58
N ALA A 7 -0.64 -2.56 -0.37
CA ALA A 7 -1.70 -3.54 -0.49
C ALA A 7 -1.74 -4.18 -1.88
N VAL A 8 -1.97 -5.49 -1.90
CA VAL A 8 -2.36 -6.27 -3.07
C VAL A 8 -3.79 -6.73 -2.84
N VAL A 9 -4.67 -6.29 -3.73
CA VAL A 9 -6.11 -6.54 -3.70
C VAL A 9 -6.46 -7.40 -4.91
N GLY A 10 -7.21 -8.46 -4.65
CA GLY A 10 -7.65 -9.40 -5.67
C GLY A 10 -8.80 -8.86 -6.52
N LYS A 11 -9.41 -9.76 -7.30
CA LYS A 11 -10.39 -9.39 -8.33
C LYS A 11 -11.75 -9.01 -7.74
N ARG A 12 -12.11 -9.60 -6.60
CA ARG A 12 -13.38 -9.40 -5.88
C ARG A 12 -13.21 -8.51 -4.66
N ASN A 13 -12.16 -7.68 -4.64
CA ASN A 13 -11.83 -6.74 -3.56
C ASN A 13 -11.37 -7.41 -2.27
N GLU A 14 -10.98 -8.67 -2.36
CA GLU A 14 -10.34 -9.40 -1.28
C GLU A 14 -8.91 -8.86 -1.05
N PRO A 15 -8.53 -8.52 0.20
CA PRO A 15 -7.15 -8.18 0.50
C PRO A 15 -6.30 -9.45 0.46
N LEU A 16 -5.44 -9.58 -0.56
CA LEU A 16 -4.53 -10.71 -0.70
C LEU A 16 -3.25 -10.50 0.11
N TYR A 17 -2.83 -9.24 0.27
CA TYR A 17 -1.67 -8.87 1.05
C TYR A 17 -1.81 -7.42 1.48
N ILE A 18 -1.60 -7.11 2.75
CA ILE A 18 -1.51 -5.74 3.24
C ILE A 18 -0.38 -5.70 4.26
N ARG A 19 0.60 -4.83 4.04
CA ARG A 19 1.66 -4.58 5.02
C ARG A 19 2.03 -3.13 5.13
N GLU A 20 2.45 -2.78 6.34
CA GLU A 20 3.01 -1.51 6.70
C GLU A 20 4.55 -1.66 6.82
N TYR A 21 5.28 -0.64 6.38
CA TYR A 21 6.75 -0.57 6.39
C TYR A 21 7.22 0.71 7.08
N THR A 22 6.44 1.18 8.06
CA THR A 22 6.79 2.36 8.86
C THR A 22 8.19 2.19 9.43
N SER A 23 9.07 3.15 9.13
CA SER A 23 10.23 3.40 9.98
C SER A 23 9.67 3.87 11.31
N GLU A 24 10.09 3.27 12.42
CA GLU A 24 9.53 3.54 13.75
C GLU A 24 9.39 5.05 14.05
N SER A 25 8.29 5.39 14.73
CA SER A 25 7.96 6.64 15.45
C SER A 25 7.29 7.80 14.68
N ILE A 26 5.96 7.72 14.56
CA ILE A 26 5.12 8.87 14.92
C ILE A 26 4.64 8.63 16.35
N VAL A 27 5.44 9.07 17.33
CA VAL A 27 4.91 9.37 18.66
C VAL A 27 4.01 10.58 18.45
N TYR A 28 2.70 10.38 18.42
CA TYR A 28 1.80 11.51 18.57
C TYR A 28 2.10 12.13 19.93
N PRO A 29 2.52 13.40 20.01
CA PRO A 29 2.51 14.07 21.30
C PRO A 29 1.07 13.99 21.78
N ALA A 30 0.88 13.43 22.98
CA ALA A 30 -0.42 13.38 23.62
C ALA A 30 -1.03 14.78 23.54
N GLY A 31 -2.02 14.96 22.68
CA GLY A 31 -2.75 16.21 22.55
C GLY A 31 -3.43 16.46 23.90
N ASP A 32 -2.97 17.49 24.58
CA ASP A 32 -3.31 17.88 25.96
C ASP A 32 -4.75 18.43 26.07
N GLY A 33 -5.72 17.82 25.37
CA GLY A 33 -7.09 18.34 25.22
C GLY A 33 -8.21 17.30 25.32
N LEU A 34 -7.92 16.01 25.49
CA LEU A 34 -8.95 14.96 25.64
C LEU A 34 -9.28 14.60 27.10
N ALA A 35 -8.60 15.22 28.07
CA ALA A 35 -8.75 14.91 29.49
C ALA A 35 -10.10 15.36 30.11
N GLU A 36 -10.88 16.23 29.45
CA GLU A 36 -12.13 16.75 30.04
C GLU A 36 -13.40 15.91 29.78
N ILE A 37 -13.34 14.88 28.92
CA ILE A 37 -14.54 14.05 28.60
C ILE A 37 -14.48 12.68 29.31
N GLY A 38 -13.42 12.38 30.05
CA GLY A 38 -13.34 11.14 30.85
C GLY A 38 -13.45 9.84 30.02
N LEU A 39 -13.15 9.88 28.73
CA LEU A 39 -13.12 8.71 27.85
C LEU A 39 -11.67 8.33 27.60
N THR A 40 -11.12 7.44 28.42
CA THR A 40 -9.83 6.80 28.17
C THR A 40 -9.97 5.86 26.98
N LEU A 41 -9.05 5.97 26.01
CA LEU A 41 -9.00 5.13 24.80
C LEU A 41 -8.95 3.62 25.11
N GLU A 42 -8.43 3.25 26.29
CA GLU A 42 -8.45 1.86 26.78
C GLU A 42 -9.88 1.31 27.02
N GLY A 43 -10.86 2.18 27.22
CA GLY A 43 -12.26 1.79 27.44
C GLY A 43 -13.06 1.50 26.16
N LEU A 44 -12.58 1.93 24.99
CA LEU A 44 -13.26 1.70 23.71
C LEU A 44 -12.78 0.46 22.96
N MET A 45 -11.75 -0.23 23.48
CA MET A 45 -11.20 -1.47 22.91
C MET A 45 -11.59 -2.74 23.68
N SER A 46 -12.58 -2.67 24.57
CA SER A 46 -13.16 -3.87 25.20
C SER A 46 -14.52 -4.16 24.57
N ILE A 47 -14.53 -4.72 23.35
CA ILE A 47 -15.65 -5.53 22.89
C ILE A 47 -15.17 -6.97 22.92
N ASP A 48 -15.74 -7.68 23.89
CA ASP A 48 -15.68 -9.09 24.23
C ASP A 48 -15.00 -10.02 23.23
N GLY A 49 -14.02 -10.77 23.76
CA GLY A 49 -13.35 -11.85 23.08
C GLY A 49 -14.30 -12.95 22.63
N ASP A 50 -14.15 -13.29 21.36
CA ASP A 50 -14.29 -14.66 20.91
C ASP A 50 -12.94 -15.02 20.29
N ASP A 51 -12.30 -16.07 20.80
CA ASP A 51 -10.98 -16.57 20.40
C ASP A 51 -10.97 -16.94 18.90
N MET A 52 -10.74 -15.97 18.02
CA MET A 52 -10.21 -16.26 16.69
C MET A 52 -8.71 -16.49 16.84
N ASN A 53 -8.34 -17.77 16.83
CA ASN A 53 -6.99 -18.25 16.60
C ASN A 53 -6.47 -17.72 15.25
N VAL A 54 -6.01 -16.47 15.24
CA VAL A 54 -5.30 -15.88 14.11
C VAL A 54 -3.94 -16.54 14.09
N ALA A 55 -3.72 -17.35 13.04
CA ALA A 55 -2.43 -17.97 12.79
C ALA A 55 -1.32 -16.89 12.83
N PRO A 56 -0.11 -17.20 13.32
CA PRO A 56 0.96 -16.23 13.58
C PRO A 56 1.63 -15.65 12.31
N GLY A 57 0.83 -15.24 11.31
CA GLY A 57 1.27 -14.64 10.04
C GLY A 57 0.47 -13.41 9.61
N THR A 58 -0.48 -12.92 10.41
CA THR A 58 -1.28 -11.72 10.09
C THR A 58 -0.73 -10.50 10.84
N GLU A 59 0.44 -10.03 10.44
CA GLU A 59 0.98 -8.77 10.98
C GLU A 59 0.15 -7.61 10.40
N SER A 60 -0.75 -7.12 11.25
CA SER A 60 -1.84 -6.21 10.92
C SER A 60 -1.32 -4.81 10.62
N CYS A 61 -1.41 -4.40 9.35
CA CYS A 61 -1.36 -3.00 8.94
C CYS A 61 -2.28 -2.16 9.84
N SER A 62 -1.85 -0.98 10.28
CA SER A 62 -2.67 -0.16 11.17
C SER A 62 -4.01 0.23 10.52
N LEU A 63 -5.05 0.36 11.34
CA LEU A 63 -6.40 0.68 10.88
C LEU A 63 -6.46 1.98 10.06
N ARG A 64 -5.60 2.95 10.36
CA ARG A 64 -5.47 4.19 9.59
C ARG A 64 -5.05 3.90 8.15
N HIS A 65 -3.98 3.12 7.95
CA HIS A 65 -3.49 2.77 6.62
C HIS A 65 -4.47 1.87 5.87
N GLN A 66 -5.12 0.93 6.56
CA GLN A 66 -6.18 0.12 5.96
C GLN A 66 -7.34 0.99 5.44
N PHE A 67 -7.78 1.97 6.22
CA PHE A 67 -8.82 2.91 5.81
C PHE A 67 -8.39 3.72 4.57
N ILE A 68 -7.18 4.28 4.59
CA ILE A 68 -6.62 5.06 3.47
C ILE A 68 -6.58 4.23 2.18
N LEU A 69 -6.05 3.02 2.25
CA LEU A 69 -5.95 2.11 1.11
C LEU A 69 -7.33 1.70 0.59
N HIS A 70 -8.31 1.50 1.49
CA HIS A 70 -9.68 1.18 1.11
C HIS A 70 -10.38 2.36 0.41
N SER A 71 -10.21 3.58 0.91
CA SER A 71 -10.72 4.78 0.23
C SER A 71 -10.06 5.00 -1.15
N ALA A 72 -8.76 4.68 -1.27
CA ALA A 72 -8.06 4.73 -2.56
C ALA A 72 -8.56 3.65 -3.55
N LEU A 73 -8.97 2.49 -3.04
CA LEU A 73 -9.56 1.42 -3.83
C LEU A 73 -10.85 1.88 -4.52
N ASP A 74 -11.74 2.56 -3.80
CA ASP A 74 -12.99 3.11 -4.38
C ASP A 74 -12.70 4.02 -5.58
N ARG A 75 -11.67 4.88 -5.44
CA ARG A 75 -11.22 5.76 -6.53
C ARG A 75 -10.69 4.97 -7.72
N LEU A 76 -9.89 3.93 -7.47
CA LEU A 76 -9.37 3.05 -8.51
C LEU A 76 -10.50 2.32 -9.26
N GLU A 77 -11.57 1.94 -8.57
CA GLU A 77 -12.73 1.30 -9.17
C GLU A 77 -13.53 2.24 -10.05
N GLU A 78 -13.71 3.49 -9.64
CA GLU A 78 -14.34 4.52 -10.46
C GLU A 78 -13.56 4.74 -11.78
N LEU A 79 -12.22 4.77 -11.70
CA LEU A 79 -11.34 4.88 -12.87
C LEU A 79 -11.41 3.63 -13.75
N THR A 80 -11.54 2.45 -13.14
CA THR A 80 -11.66 1.17 -13.86
C THR A 80 -13.00 1.07 -14.58
N ALA A 81 -14.10 1.48 -13.94
CA ALA A 81 -15.44 1.51 -14.52
C ALA A 81 -15.54 2.47 -15.71
N GLY A 82 -14.89 3.63 -15.62
CA GLY A 82 -14.80 4.59 -16.73
C GLY A 82 -13.78 4.23 -17.81
N ASN A 83 -13.03 3.13 -17.65
CA ASN A 83 -11.87 2.76 -18.47
C ASN A 83 -10.84 3.90 -18.67
N ARG A 84 -10.74 4.81 -17.68
CA ARG A 84 -9.87 6.00 -17.67
C ARG A 84 -8.53 5.76 -16.98
N TRP A 85 -8.30 4.54 -16.51
CA TRP A 85 -7.16 4.17 -15.69
C TRP A 85 -5.87 3.93 -16.50
N ARG A 86 -5.95 3.74 -17.82
CA ARG A 86 -4.77 3.58 -18.70
C ARG A 86 -4.53 4.85 -19.50
N ALA A 87 -3.25 5.24 -19.61
CA ALA A 87 -2.84 6.23 -20.58
C ALA A 87 -3.00 5.67 -22.02
N PRO A 88 -3.63 6.41 -22.96
CA PRO A 88 -3.78 5.94 -24.33
C PRO A 88 -2.42 5.77 -25.01
N GLY A 89 -2.19 4.62 -25.66
CA GLY A 89 -0.94 4.30 -26.35
C GLY A 89 0.18 3.74 -25.45
N SER A 90 -0.08 3.55 -24.15
CA SER A 90 0.87 2.88 -23.25
C SER A 90 0.97 1.37 -23.54
N VAL A 91 2.18 0.80 -23.39
CA VAL A 91 2.47 -0.61 -23.67
C VAL A 91 3.25 -1.22 -22.51
N GLY A 92 3.09 -2.53 -22.28
CA GLY A 92 3.87 -3.26 -21.27
C GLY A 92 3.51 -2.87 -19.83
N SER A 93 4.52 -2.71 -18.98
CA SER A 93 4.35 -2.34 -17.56
C SER A 93 3.76 -0.94 -17.38
N ASP A 94 4.06 -0.01 -18.28
CA ASP A 94 3.51 1.35 -18.24
C ASP A 94 2.00 1.37 -18.55
N ALA A 95 1.50 0.37 -19.29
CA ALA A 95 0.07 0.21 -19.53
C ALA A 95 -0.72 -0.19 -18.28
N MET A 96 -0.05 -0.65 -17.23
CA MET A 96 -0.65 -1.07 -15.96
C MET A 96 -0.56 0.03 -14.89
N TRP A 97 0.20 1.10 -15.15
CA TRP A 97 0.30 2.26 -14.28
C TRP A 97 -0.99 3.10 -14.33
N VAL A 98 -1.57 3.35 -13.15
CA VAL A 98 -2.76 4.20 -13.01
C VAL A 98 -2.38 5.63 -12.61
N GLY A 99 -1.31 5.78 -11.83
CA GLY A 99 -0.90 7.07 -11.28
C GLY A 99 -1.32 7.26 -9.84
N MET A 100 -1.26 8.53 -9.40
CA MET A 100 -1.74 8.94 -8.09
C MET A 100 -3.27 8.88 -8.06
N LEU A 101 -3.81 8.20 -7.04
CA LEU A 101 -5.24 8.00 -6.85
C LEU A 101 -5.84 9.07 -5.96
N CYS A 102 -5.28 9.24 -4.76
CA CYS A 102 -5.70 10.24 -3.80
C CYS A 102 -4.50 10.73 -2.94
N PRO A 103 -4.46 12.03 -2.63
CA PRO A 103 -3.66 12.55 -1.52
C PRO A 103 -4.47 12.43 -0.22
N VAL A 104 -3.84 11.95 0.85
CA VAL A 104 -4.40 11.92 2.21
C VAL A 104 -3.35 12.46 3.17
N ASP A 105 -3.61 13.64 3.75
CA ASP A 105 -2.66 14.36 4.59
C ASP A 105 -1.29 14.51 3.90
N GLU A 106 -0.24 13.92 4.48
CA GLU A 106 1.15 13.88 3.98
C GLU A 106 1.43 12.63 3.12
N LEU A 107 0.43 11.74 2.94
CA LEU A 107 0.53 10.53 2.16
C LEU A 107 -0.05 10.72 0.76
N LYS A 108 0.63 10.17 -0.24
CA LYS A 108 0.15 10.03 -1.61
C LYS A 108 -0.04 8.57 -1.92
N VAL A 109 -1.24 8.19 -2.33
CA VAL A 109 -1.55 6.81 -2.72
C VAL A 109 -1.45 6.65 -4.23
N TYR A 110 -0.67 5.68 -4.67
CA TYR A 110 -0.48 5.32 -6.07
C TYR A 110 -1.11 3.97 -6.39
N GLY A 111 -1.64 3.84 -7.60
CA GLY A 111 -2.32 2.65 -8.09
C GLY A 111 -1.62 2.00 -9.27
N TYR A 112 -1.64 0.67 -9.28
CA TYR A 112 -1.21 -0.16 -10.40
C TYR A 112 -2.21 -1.30 -10.61
N LEU A 113 -2.74 -1.41 -11.83
CA LEU A 113 -3.79 -2.37 -12.17
C LEU A 113 -3.32 -3.30 -13.28
N THR A 114 -3.26 -4.59 -12.98
CA THR A 114 -2.82 -5.59 -13.96
C THR A 114 -3.90 -5.91 -14.98
N THR A 115 -3.50 -6.55 -16.07
CA THR A 115 -4.43 -7.12 -17.07
C THR A 115 -5.38 -8.14 -16.46
N THR A 116 -4.92 -8.89 -15.45
CA THR A 116 -5.71 -9.86 -14.70
C THR A 116 -6.60 -9.22 -13.62
N LYS A 117 -6.71 -7.89 -13.58
CA LYS A 117 -7.53 -7.14 -12.62
C LYS A 117 -7.09 -7.30 -11.16
N ILE A 118 -5.81 -7.61 -10.94
CA ILE A 118 -5.19 -7.51 -9.61
C ILE A 118 -4.75 -6.07 -9.40
N LYS A 119 -5.05 -5.55 -8.22
CA LYS A 119 -4.92 -4.15 -7.85
C LYS A 119 -3.80 -4.01 -6.83
N PHE A 120 -2.76 -3.26 -7.18
CA PHE A 120 -1.67 -2.93 -6.28
C PHE A 120 -1.81 -1.46 -5.87
N LEU A 121 -1.73 -1.21 -4.57
CA LEU A 121 -1.87 0.10 -3.97
C LEU A 121 -0.65 0.35 -3.08
N VAL A 122 -0.02 1.51 -3.23
CA VAL A 122 1.13 1.91 -2.39
C VAL A 122 0.84 3.28 -1.82
N ALA A 123 0.98 3.44 -0.51
CA ALA A 123 1.03 4.74 0.13
C ALA A 123 2.49 5.18 0.33
N VAL A 124 2.82 6.37 -0.16
CA VAL A 124 4.12 6.99 -0.03
C VAL A 124 3.96 8.29 0.74
N GLU A 125 4.80 8.52 1.74
CA GLU A 125 4.89 9.79 2.44
C GLU A 125 5.63 10.81 1.57
N ASP A 126 4.99 11.96 1.32
CA ASP A 126 5.59 13.05 0.59
C ASP A 126 6.28 14.05 1.53
N ILE A 127 7.61 14.11 1.43
CA ILE A 127 8.45 15.01 2.22
C ILE A 127 8.86 16.25 1.39
N PHE A 128 8.53 16.29 0.10
CA PHE A 128 9.02 17.35 -0.80
C PHE A 128 8.03 18.52 -0.93
N PRO A 129 8.52 19.77 -0.89
CA PRO A 129 7.69 20.94 -1.17
C PRO A 129 7.12 20.91 -2.60
N PRO A 130 5.93 21.51 -2.84
CA PRO A 130 5.21 21.46 -4.11
C PRO A 130 5.94 22.09 -5.32
N ASP A 131 7.06 22.78 -5.10
CA ASP A 131 7.76 23.55 -6.15
C ASP A 131 8.73 22.74 -7.01
N GLN A 132 9.08 21.49 -6.66
CA GLN A 132 10.01 20.65 -7.44
C GLN A 132 9.34 19.54 -8.25
N LYS A 133 8.62 19.92 -9.31
CA LYS A 133 7.97 18.99 -10.25
C LYS A 133 8.93 17.98 -10.93
N GLN A 134 10.19 18.37 -11.16
CA GLN A 134 11.17 17.49 -11.81
C GLN A 134 11.50 16.25 -10.97
N GLN A 135 11.55 16.40 -9.64
CA GLN A 135 11.84 15.29 -8.72
C GLN A 135 10.65 14.35 -8.57
N LEU A 136 9.41 14.88 -8.65
CA LEU A 136 8.20 14.06 -8.64
C LEU A 136 8.18 13.04 -9.77
N HIS A 137 8.53 13.45 -11.00
CA HIS A 137 8.57 12.54 -12.15
C HIS A 137 9.63 11.44 -12.04
N ALA A 138 10.81 11.75 -11.49
CA ALA A 138 11.84 10.74 -11.24
C ALA A 138 11.35 9.70 -10.24
N ARG A 139 10.69 10.13 -9.16
CA ARG A 139 10.12 9.25 -8.14
C ARG A 139 8.94 8.43 -8.64
N GLU A 140 8.06 9.00 -9.46
CA GLU A 140 7.00 8.22 -10.11
C GLU A 140 7.56 7.07 -10.95
N ASN A 141 8.69 7.28 -11.64
CA ASN A 141 9.36 6.21 -12.37
C ASN A 141 9.96 5.13 -11.46
N GLU A 142 10.47 5.50 -10.28
CA GLU A 142 10.90 4.54 -9.26
C GLU A 142 9.72 3.71 -8.74
N ILE A 143 8.58 4.35 -8.44
CA ILE A 143 7.37 3.67 -7.98
C ILE A 143 6.82 2.74 -9.07
N LYS A 144 6.84 3.16 -10.35
CA LYS A 144 6.48 2.29 -11.49
C LYS A 144 7.37 1.05 -11.54
N SER A 145 8.67 1.23 -11.34
CA SER A 145 9.65 0.13 -11.34
C SER A 145 9.41 -0.81 -10.15
N LEU A 146 9.11 -0.26 -8.97
CA LEU A 146 8.73 -1.01 -7.78
C LEU A 146 7.49 -1.88 -8.03
N PHE A 147 6.43 -1.31 -8.61
CA PHE A 147 5.22 -2.07 -8.97
C PHE A 147 5.52 -3.20 -9.95
N ALA A 148 6.35 -2.96 -10.97
CA ALA A 148 6.73 -4.00 -11.92
C ALA A 148 7.50 -5.16 -11.25
N ASN A 149 8.38 -4.83 -10.29
CA ASN A 149 9.15 -5.83 -9.52
C ASN A 149 8.23 -6.64 -8.59
N ILE A 150 7.34 -5.99 -7.85
CA ILE A 150 6.37 -6.66 -6.97
C ILE A 150 5.40 -7.52 -7.80
N HIS A 151 4.95 -7.04 -8.95
CA HIS A 151 4.12 -7.82 -9.86
C HIS A 151 4.85 -9.07 -10.35
N THR A 152 6.15 -8.98 -10.65
CA THR A 152 6.96 -10.16 -11.02
C THR A 152 7.01 -11.19 -9.88
N LEU A 153 7.23 -10.75 -8.64
CA LEU A 153 7.16 -11.64 -7.46
C LEU A 153 5.77 -12.26 -7.27
N TYR A 154 4.71 -11.49 -7.48
CA TYR A 154 3.34 -11.99 -7.41
C TYR A 154 3.08 -13.06 -8.49
N VAL A 155 3.59 -12.86 -9.70
CA VAL A 155 3.51 -13.87 -10.78
C VAL A 155 4.29 -15.13 -10.40
N GLU A 156 5.50 -15.01 -9.86
CA GLU A 156 6.27 -16.17 -9.36
C GLU A 156 5.50 -16.94 -8.28
N TYR A 157 4.87 -16.24 -7.34
CA TYR A 157 4.01 -16.84 -6.32
C TYR A 157 2.84 -17.59 -6.98
N MET A 158 2.15 -16.97 -7.93
CA MET A 158 1.01 -17.54 -8.64
C MET A 158 1.36 -18.73 -9.55
N LEU A 159 2.62 -18.86 -9.99
CA LEU A 159 3.10 -19.98 -10.80
C LEU A 159 3.29 -21.26 -9.97
N ASN A 160 3.17 -21.20 -8.65
CA ASN A 160 3.18 -22.38 -7.80
C ASN A 160 1.82 -23.11 -7.87
N PRO A 161 1.77 -24.36 -8.35
CA PRO A 161 0.51 -25.10 -8.50
C PRO A 161 -0.17 -25.43 -7.16
N PHE A 162 0.51 -25.25 -6.03
CA PHE A 162 -0.02 -25.50 -4.69
C PHE A 162 -0.50 -24.23 -3.97
N THR A 163 -0.37 -23.05 -4.57
CA THR A 163 -0.89 -21.82 -3.96
C THR A 163 -2.40 -21.73 -4.15
N ASN A 164 -3.09 -21.38 -3.07
CA ASN A 164 -4.50 -21.04 -3.16
C ASN A 164 -4.63 -19.62 -3.74
N ILE A 165 -5.40 -19.51 -4.81
CA ILE A 165 -5.52 -18.30 -5.65
C ILE A 165 -6.35 -17.22 -4.96
N GLU A 166 -7.23 -17.62 -4.05
CA GLU A 166 -8.21 -16.73 -3.42
C GLU A 166 -7.93 -16.49 -1.92
N SER A 167 -6.80 -16.98 -1.41
CA SER A 167 -6.37 -16.76 -0.03
C SER A 167 -5.33 -15.66 0.07
N SER A 168 -5.07 -15.22 1.30
CA SER A 168 -3.93 -14.37 1.64
C SER A 168 -2.62 -14.97 1.14
N ILE A 169 -1.69 -14.12 0.73
CA ILE A 169 -0.33 -14.49 0.32
C ILE A 169 0.50 -14.69 1.59
N GLU A 170 0.80 -15.94 1.92
CA GLU A 170 1.57 -16.33 3.14
C GLU A 170 3.02 -16.75 2.80
N SER A 171 3.51 -16.43 1.61
CA SER A 171 4.83 -16.84 1.15
C SER A 171 5.94 -15.98 1.75
N ARG A 172 6.82 -16.59 2.54
CA ARG A 172 8.04 -15.94 3.07
C ARG A 172 8.93 -15.32 1.99
N ARG A 173 9.10 -16.03 0.86
CA ARG A 173 9.89 -15.54 -0.28
C ARG A 173 9.30 -14.26 -0.87
N PHE A 174 7.97 -14.18 -0.93
CA PHE A 174 7.29 -12.99 -1.40
C PHE A 174 7.51 -11.82 -0.42
N GLU A 175 7.31 -12.06 0.88
CA GLU A 175 7.50 -11.05 1.93
C GLU A 175 8.93 -10.50 1.99
N GLU A 176 9.94 -11.37 1.98
CA GLU A 176 11.36 -10.98 1.97
C GLU A 176 11.71 -10.19 0.72
N GLY A 177 11.19 -10.60 -0.44
CA GLY A 177 11.39 -9.91 -1.70
C GLY A 177 10.76 -8.51 -1.70
N VAL A 178 9.51 -8.38 -1.25
CA VAL A 178 8.84 -7.09 -1.13
C VAL A 178 9.57 -6.20 -0.14
N LYS A 179 9.96 -6.71 1.03
CA LYS A 179 10.73 -5.96 2.04
C LYS A 179 12.05 -5.45 1.44
N SER A 180 12.80 -6.28 0.74
CA SER A 180 14.05 -5.86 0.08
C SER A 180 13.83 -4.74 -0.94
N PHE A 181 12.72 -4.77 -1.69
CA PHE A 181 12.42 -3.70 -2.65
C PHE A 181 11.97 -2.40 -1.96
N VAL A 182 11.22 -2.50 -0.87
CA VAL A 182 10.82 -1.35 -0.06
C VAL A 182 12.03 -0.71 0.61
N ASP A 183 12.93 -1.51 1.20
CA ASP A 183 14.16 -1.02 1.82
C ASP A 183 15.06 -0.31 0.80
N ALA A 184 15.18 -0.85 -0.42
CA ALA A 184 15.93 -0.22 -1.51
C ALA A 184 15.30 1.12 -1.96
N PHE A 185 13.96 1.18 -2.04
CA PHE A 185 13.22 2.40 -2.38
C PHE A 185 13.35 3.46 -1.28
N ASN A 186 13.23 3.08 -0.02
CA ASN A 186 13.37 4.00 1.11
C ASN A 186 14.82 4.51 1.22
N SER A 187 15.81 3.67 0.91
CA SER A 187 17.23 4.06 0.87
C SER A 187 17.55 5.04 -0.26
N SER A 188 16.95 4.88 -1.45
CA SER A 188 17.09 5.85 -2.53
C SER A 188 16.41 7.19 -2.17
N GLY A 189 15.36 7.13 -1.35
CA GLY A 189 14.66 8.26 -0.74
C GLY A 189 15.56 9.13 0.15
N LEU A 190 16.39 8.48 0.98
CA LEU A 190 17.21 9.13 2.01
C LEU A 190 18.48 9.83 1.51
N SER A 191 19.07 9.40 0.38
CA SER A 191 20.37 9.96 -0.06
C SER A 191 20.31 11.37 -0.67
N VAL A 192 19.13 11.97 -0.73
CA VAL A 192 18.89 13.31 -1.33
C VAL A 192 18.59 14.37 -0.25
N ALA A 193 18.75 14.03 1.03
CA ALA A 193 18.65 14.97 2.17
C ALA A 193 20.00 15.60 2.50
#